data_AF-A0A438EXF5-F1
#
_entry.id   AF-A0A438EXF5-F1
#
_cell.length_a   1.000
_cell.length_b   1.000
_cell.length_c   1.000
_cell.angle_alpha   90.00
_cell.angle_beta   90.00
_cell.angle_gamma   90.00
#
_symmetry.space_group_name_H-M   'P 1'
#
loop_
_entity.id
_entity.type
_entity.pdbx_description
1 polymer ?
#
loop_
_entity_poly.entity_id
_entity_poly.type
_entity_poly.pdbx_seq_one_letter_code
_entity_poly.pdbx_strand_id
1 'polypeptide(L)'
;MVWMNYYLHRVKQTRMWVAVCLCWLCLMFATPKIPHSPKHHLFADMRNFLGVPNTLNVITNYPFLVLGVLGFVLCLSGNFFVISSRAEVWGWALYYAGTTSVAFGSSYYHLKPDDNRVIWDKLPIMIAYSSLFASFIMERVGEMIGLTCLFTLNLVALVGVACERAFNDLRLCMMFQLIPGIAIPAMTFMFTPKYTHSRYWLCATVLITCKMTCNGRDVGQP
;
A
#
# COMPACT_ATOMS: atom_id res chain seq x y z
N MET A 1 18.61 33.53 16.93
CA MET A 1 17.14 33.25 16.98
C MET A 1 16.67 32.22 15.97
N VAL A 2 17.09 32.25 14.69
CA VAL A 2 16.67 31.28 13.64
C VAL A 2 17.05 29.82 13.98
N TRP A 3 18.25 29.58 14.51
CA TRP A 3 18.71 28.25 14.93
C TRP A 3 17.89 27.65 16.07
N MET A 4 17.45 28.47 17.01
CA MET A 4 16.60 28.04 18.14
C MET A 4 15.23 27.60 17.64
N ASN A 5 14.61 28.36 16.72
CA ASN A 5 13.32 28.00 16.11
C ASN A 5 13.41 26.73 15.24
N TYR A 6 14.49 26.58 14.47
CA TYR A 6 14.75 25.36 13.70
C TYR A 6 14.89 24.12 14.60
N TYR A 7 15.67 24.25 15.67
CA TYR A 7 15.86 23.18 16.65
C TYR A 7 14.55 22.83 17.35
N LEU A 8 13.78 23.83 17.79
CA LEU A 8 12.47 23.63 18.42
C LEU A 8 11.46 22.96 17.46
N HIS A 9 11.45 23.32 16.18
CA HIS A 9 10.59 22.69 15.17
C HIS A 9 10.97 21.22 14.95
N ARG A 10 12.27 20.91 14.83
CA ARG A 10 12.77 19.55 14.68
C ARG A 10 12.44 18.69 15.91
N VAL A 11 12.63 19.22 17.13
CA VAL A 11 12.27 18.52 18.38
C VAL A 11 10.77 18.26 18.47
N LYS A 12 9.92 19.22 18.08
CA LYS A 12 8.45 19.03 18.03
C LYS A 12 8.08 17.93 17.02
N GLN A 13 8.67 17.92 15.83
CA GLN A 13 8.46 16.87 14.84
C GLN A 13 8.89 15.50 15.34
N THR A 14 10.09 15.38 15.93
CA THR A 14 10.55 14.10 16.50
C THR A 14 9.61 13.61 17.60
N ARG A 15 9.13 14.49 18.48
CA ARG A 15 8.15 14.12 19.52
C ARG A 15 6.83 13.64 18.94
N MET A 16 6.34 14.26 17.87
CA MET A 16 5.14 13.79 17.17
C MET A 16 5.34 12.41 16.54
N TRP A 17 6.46 12.18 15.85
CA TRP A 17 6.76 10.85 15.29
C TRP A 17 6.90 9.78 16.35
N VAL A 18 7.57 10.08 17.48
CA VAL A 18 7.66 9.18 18.62
C VAL A 18 6.27 8.89 19.19
N ALA A 19 5.41 9.90 19.35
CA ALA A 19 4.04 9.70 19.84
C ALA A 19 3.21 8.83 18.89
N VAL A 20 3.34 9.02 17.56
CA VAL A 20 2.68 8.18 16.55
C VAL A 20 3.18 6.73 16.62
N CYS A 21 4.49 6.51 16.71
CA CYS A 21 5.06 5.18 16.86
C CYS A 21 4.61 4.49 18.16
N LEU A 22 4.60 5.23 19.28
CA LEU A 22 4.13 4.72 20.56
C LEU A 22 2.63 4.40 20.51
N CYS A 23 1.82 5.26 19.93
CA CYS A 23 0.38 5.01 19.74
C CYS A 23 0.18 3.73 18.90
N TRP A 24 0.92 3.58 17.81
CA TRP A 24 0.88 2.39 16.96
C TRP A 24 1.28 1.12 17.73
N LEU A 25 2.35 1.18 18.53
CA LEU A 25 2.75 0.06 19.41
C LEU A 25 1.69 -0.26 20.44
N CYS A 26 1.12 0.76 21.10
CA CYS A 26 0.03 0.58 22.06
C CYS A 26 -1.18 -0.10 21.42
N LEU A 27 -1.58 0.30 20.21
CA LEU A 27 -2.66 -0.36 19.46
C LEU A 27 -2.33 -1.82 19.12
N MET A 28 -1.07 -2.11 18.75
CA MET A 28 -0.61 -3.49 18.51
C MET A 28 -0.63 -4.35 19.77
N PHE A 29 -0.33 -3.80 20.94
CA PHE A 29 -0.40 -4.57 22.19
C PHE A 29 -1.82 -4.66 22.77
N ALA A 30 -2.66 -3.65 22.56
CA ALA A 30 -4.02 -3.60 23.11
C ALA A 30 -5.03 -4.41 22.30
N THR A 31 -4.81 -4.58 21.00
CA THR A 31 -5.69 -5.40 20.16
C THR A 31 -5.35 -6.89 20.32
N PRO A 32 -6.33 -7.80 20.40
CA PRO A 32 -6.05 -9.23 20.40
C PRO A 32 -5.48 -9.65 19.03
N LYS A 33 -4.67 -10.71 19.03
CA LYS A 33 -4.16 -11.34 17.81
C LYS A 33 -5.30 -11.65 16.84
N ILE A 34 -5.12 -11.33 15.57
CA ILE A 34 -6.09 -11.63 14.51
C ILE A 34 -5.55 -12.81 13.69
N PRO A 35 -5.98 -14.05 13.95
CA PRO A 35 -5.55 -15.20 13.18
C PRO A 35 -6.23 -15.26 11.82
N HIS A 36 -5.66 -16.03 10.89
CA HIS A 36 -6.36 -16.41 9.66
C HIS A 36 -7.64 -17.17 10.00
N SER A 37 -8.76 -16.74 9.40
CA SER A 37 -10.02 -17.48 9.49
C SER A 37 -9.96 -18.71 8.57
N PRO A 38 -10.46 -19.89 8.99
CA PRO A 38 -10.59 -21.04 8.11
C PRO A 38 -11.43 -20.76 6.85
N LYS A 39 -12.33 -19.77 6.92
CA LYS A 39 -13.18 -19.34 5.80
C LYS A 39 -12.53 -18.28 4.90
N HIS A 40 -11.32 -17.83 5.20
CA HIS A 40 -10.62 -16.77 4.45
C HIS A 40 -10.53 -17.05 2.92
N HIS A 41 -10.45 -18.32 2.54
CA HIS A 41 -10.32 -18.75 1.15
C HIS A 41 -11.66 -18.94 0.42
N LEU A 42 -12.79 -18.78 1.12
CA LEU A 42 -14.13 -18.87 0.54
C LEU A 42 -14.52 -17.50 0.00
N PHE A 43 -14.54 -17.37 -1.32
CA PHE A 43 -14.96 -16.13 -1.97
C PHE A 43 -16.47 -16.12 -2.21
N ALA A 44 -17.04 -14.91 -2.23
CA ALA A 44 -18.42 -14.73 -2.69
C ALA A 44 -18.60 -15.16 -4.16
N ASP A 45 -17.57 -14.99 -4.99
CA ASP A 45 -17.56 -15.50 -6.35
C ASP A 45 -17.11 -16.96 -6.40
N MET A 46 -18.06 -17.87 -6.61
CA MET A 46 -17.82 -19.30 -6.81
C MET A 46 -18.08 -19.75 -8.26
N ARG A 47 -18.26 -18.79 -9.18
CA ARG A 47 -18.55 -19.10 -10.59
C ARG A 47 -17.31 -19.68 -11.28
N ASN A 48 -17.55 -20.56 -12.24
CA ASN A 48 -16.53 -21.17 -13.08
C ASN A 48 -16.92 -21.01 -14.55
N PHE A 49 -16.57 -19.88 -15.14
CA PHE A 49 -16.72 -19.64 -16.56
C PHE A 49 -15.47 -20.10 -17.31
N LEU A 50 -15.67 -20.84 -18.41
CA LEU A 50 -14.59 -21.28 -19.31
C LEU A 50 -13.47 -22.09 -18.62
N GLY A 51 -13.78 -22.78 -17.51
CA GLY A 51 -12.81 -23.58 -16.76
C GLY A 51 -11.96 -22.79 -15.76
N VAL A 52 -12.23 -21.49 -15.57
CA VAL A 52 -11.52 -20.62 -14.62
C VAL A 52 -12.34 -20.49 -13.33
N PRO A 53 -11.90 -21.06 -12.18
CA PRO A 53 -12.59 -20.89 -10.90
C PRO A 53 -12.50 -19.45 -10.39
N ASN A 54 -13.49 -19.00 -9.62
CA ASN A 54 -13.58 -17.63 -9.08
C ASN A 54 -13.40 -16.59 -10.20
N THR A 55 -14.07 -16.81 -11.33
CA THR A 55 -13.76 -16.15 -12.60
C THR A 55 -13.77 -14.63 -12.52
N LEU A 56 -14.72 -14.02 -11.80
CA LEU A 56 -14.78 -12.57 -11.68
C LEU A 56 -13.61 -12.05 -10.84
N ASN A 57 -13.20 -12.76 -9.80
CA ASN A 57 -12.02 -12.38 -9.02
C ASN A 57 -10.75 -12.42 -9.87
N VAL A 58 -10.63 -13.39 -10.79
CA VAL A 58 -9.48 -13.49 -11.71
C VAL A 58 -9.54 -12.41 -12.81
N ILE A 59 -10.69 -12.22 -13.47
CA ILE A 59 -10.82 -11.27 -14.59
C ILE A 59 -10.64 -9.82 -14.12
N THR A 60 -11.11 -9.49 -12.92
CA THR A 60 -10.95 -8.14 -12.34
C THR A 60 -9.49 -7.77 -12.04
N ASN A 61 -8.54 -8.72 -12.15
CA ASN A 61 -7.11 -8.44 -12.09
C ASN A 61 -6.52 -7.86 -13.39
N TYR A 62 -7.19 -8.07 -14.53
CA TYR A 62 -6.69 -7.64 -15.84
C TYR A 62 -6.50 -6.11 -15.96
N PRO A 63 -7.42 -5.26 -15.46
CA PRO A 63 -7.19 -3.81 -15.43
C PRO A 63 -5.91 -3.40 -14.69
N PHE A 64 -5.55 -4.06 -13.59
CA PHE A 64 -4.31 -3.79 -12.87
C PHE A 64 -3.08 -4.15 -13.71
N LEU A 65 -3.13 -5.24 -14.48
CA LEU A 65 -2.06 -5.61 -15.40
C LEU A 65 -1.86 -4.54 -16.47
N VAL A 66 -2.94 -4.12 -17.15
CA VAL A 66 -2.86 -3.14 -18.23
C VAL A 66 -2.33 -1.80 -17.71
N LEU A 67 -2.93 -1.26 -16.64
CA LEU A 67 -2.51 0.02 -16.08
C LEU A 67 -1.11 -0.05 -15.45
N GLY A 68 -0.76 -1.18 -14.82
CA GLY A 68 0.56 -1.43 -14.24
C GLY A 68 1.65 -1.42 -15.31
N VAL A 69 1.49 -2.18 -16.39
CA VAL A 69 2.50 -2.26 -17.46
C VAL A 69 2.64 -0.92 -18.18
N LEU A 70 1.52 -0.28 -18.54
CA LEU A 70 1.55 1.03 -19.20
C LEU A 70 2.24 2.08 -18.34
N GLY A 71 1.87 2.17 -17.06
CA GLY A 71 2.50 3.11 -16.13
C GLY A 71 3.99 2.84 -15.95
N PHE A 72 4.38 1.58 -15.80
CA PHE A 72 5.79 1.19 -15.65
C PHE A 72 6.63 1.60 -16.86
N VAL A 73 6.17 1.29 -18.08
CA VAL A 73 6.87 1.66 -19.32
C VAL A 73 6.96 3.19 -19.46
N LEU A 74 5.86 3.91 -19.18
CA LEU A 74 5.83 5.38 -19.28
C LEU A 74 6.78 6.05 -18.27
N CYS A 75 6.89 5.51 -17.05
CA CYS A 75 7.82 6.01 -16.04
C CYS A 75 9.28 5.86 -16.47
N LEU A 76 9.64 4.72 -17.07
CA LEU A 76 11.03 4.47 -17.51
C LEU A 76 11.38 5.17 -18.82
N SER A 77 10.39 5.47 -19.66
CA SER A 77 10.59 6.13 -20.96
C SER A 77 10.88 7.63 -20.86
N GLY A 78 10.74 8.24 -19.67
CA GLY A 78 11.15 9.63 -19.39
C GLY A 78 10.35 10.75 -20.07
N ASN A 79 9.54 10.44 -21.07
CA ASN A 79 8.93 11.46 -21.95
C ASN A 79 7.51 11.90 -21.55
N PHE A 80 6.81 11.16 -20.67
CA PHE A 80 5.38 11.38 -20.44
C PHE A 80 5.03 12.06 -19.11
N PHE A 81 5.79 11.79 -18.06
CA PHE A 81 5.56 12.43 -16.77
C PHE A 81 6.59 13.55 -16.60
N VAL A 82 6.12 14.76 -16.25
CA VAL A 82 6.97 15.87 -15.79
C VAL A 82 7.43 15.55 -14.36
N ILE A 83 8.11 14.41 -14.19
CA ILE A 83 8.70 13.98 -12.94
C ILE A 83 10.01 14.75 -12.81
N SER A 84 10.11 15.50 -11.72
CA SER A 84 11.22 16.42 -11.50
C SER A 84 12.50 15.71 -11.04
N SER A 85 12.44 14.46 -10.56
CA SER A 85 13.60 13.78 -9.96
C SER A 85 13.67 12.27 -10.19
N ARG A 86 14.87 11.71 -10.11
CA ARG A 86 15.08 10.25 -10.27
C ARG A 86 14.44 9.45 -9.14
N ALA A 87 14.40 9.96 -7.91
CA ALA A 87 13.77 9.24 -6.81
C ALA A 87 12.25 9.09 -7.02
N GLU A 88 11.59 10.14 -7.54
CA GLU A 88 10.17 10.07 -7.91
C GLU A 88 9.94 9.00 -8.98
N VAL A 89 10.82 8.88 -9.98
CA VAL A 89 10.76 7.80 -10.98
C VAL A 89 10.83 6.42 -10.32
N TRP A 90 11.75 6.21 -9.37
CA TRP A 90 11.84 4.93 -8.64
C TRP A 90 10.58 4.62 -7.83
N GLY A 91 10.00 5.62 -7.17
CA GLY A 91 8.74 5.47 -6.42
C GLY A 91 7.59 5.03 -7.32
N TRP A 92 7.40 5.71 -8.46
CA TRP A 92 6.36 5.37 -9.42
C TRP A 92 6.64 4.03 -10.14
N ALA A 93 7.89 3.75 -10.50
CA ALA A 93 8.26 2.49 -11.12
C ALA A 93 7.97 1.30 -10.20
N LEU A 94 8.32 1.39 -8.91
CA LEU A 94 7.98 0.34 -7.94
C LEU A 94 6.46 0.23 -7.69
N TYR A 95 5.73 1.35 -7.69
CA TYR A 95 4.27 1.33 -7.61
C TYR A 95 3.64 0.56 -8.77
N TYR A 96 4.05 0.85 -10.01
CA TYR A 96 3.52 0.20 -11.21
C TYR A 96 4.01 -1.24 -11.37
N ALA A 97 5.25 -1.54 -10.98
CA ALA A 97 5.75 -2.92 -10.90
C ALA A 97 4.99 -3.74 -9.85
N GLY A 98 4.72 -3.15 -8.68
CA GLY A 98 3.88 -3.73 -7.65
C GLY A 98 2.46 -3.99 -8.16
N THR A 99 1.83 -3.00 -8.80
CA THR A 99 0.48 -3.11 -9.38
C THR A 99 0.39 -4.20 -10.47
N THR A 100 1.41 -4.30 -11.33
CA THR A 100 1.53 -5.39 -12.31
C THR A 100 1.64 -6.74 -11.60
N SER A 101 2.45 -6.81 -10.54
CA SER A 101 2.64 -8.03 -9.75
C SER A 101 1.38 -8.43 -8.98
N VAL A 102 0.54 -7.47 -8.56
CA VAL A 102 -0.79 -7.75 -7.97
C VAL A 102 -1.64 -8.55 -8.96
N ALA A 103 -1.65 -8.19 -10.25
CA ALA A 103 -2.48 -8.90 -11.21
C ALA A 103 -2.11 -10.38 -11.32
N PHE A 104 -0.81 -10.69 -11.32
CA PHE A 104 -0.33 -12.07 -11.36
C PHE A 104 -0.54 -12.80 -10.03
N GLY A 105 -0.14 -12.18 -8.91
CA GLY A 105 -0.23 -12.76 -7.58
C GLY A 105 -1.66 -13.04 -7.14
N SER A 106 -2.54 -12.08 -7.40
CA SER A 106 -3.97 -12.19 -7.11
C SER A 106 -4.63 -13.25 -7.96
N SER A 107 -4.33 -13.30 -9.26
CA SER A 107 -4.85 -14.37 -10.14
C SER A 107 -4.34 -15.75 -9.70
N TYR A 108 -3.06 -15.87 -9.35
CA TYR A 108 -2.46 -17.11 -8.88
C TYR A 108 -3.12 -17.63 -7.59
N TYR A 109 -3.48 -16.72 -6.68
CA TYR A 109 -4.22 -17.02 -5.47
C TYR A 109 -5.68 -17.38 -5.75
N HIS A 110 -6.42 -16.58 -6.51
CA HIS A 110 -7.84 -16.82 -6.78
C HIS A 110 -8.10 -18.05 -7.64
N LEU A 111 -7.15 -18.47 -8.49
CA LEU A 111 -7.27 -19.72 -9.25
C LEU A 111 -7.27 -20.96 -8.34
N LYS A 112 -6.52 -20.93 -7.24
CA LYS A 112 -6.46 -22.03 -6.28
C LYS A 112 -6.16 -21.48 -4.88
N PRO A 113 -7.18 -21.06 -4.13
CA PRO A 113 -6.98 -20.35 -2.87
C PRO A 113 -6.32 -21.23 -1.81
N ASP A 114 -5.17 -20.80 -1.28
CA ASP A 114 -4.48 -21.46 -0.17
C ASP A 114 -3.53 -20.50 0.58
N ASP A 115 -3.14 -20.88 1.79
CA ASP A 115 -2.27 -20.09 2.70
C ASP A 115 -0.86 -19.83 2.12
N ASN A 116 -0.35 -20.69 1.23
CA ASN A 116 0.94 -20.47 0.59
C ASN A 116 0.84 -19.56 -0.63
N ARG A 117 -0.37 -19.35 -1.16
CA ARG A 117 -0.62 -18.47 -2.31
C ARG A 117 -1.06 -17.07 -1.94
N VAL A 118 -1.76 -16.90 -0.82
CA VAL A 118 -2.22 -15.58 -0.37
C VAL A 118 -1.07 -14.58 -0.20
N ILE A 119 0.13 -15.06 0.14
CA ILE A 119 1.33 -14.23 0.23
C ILE A 119 1.66 -13.52 -1.07
N TRP A 120 1.44 -14.19 -2.21
CA TRP A 120 1.70 -13.65 -3.53
C TRP A 120 0.66 -12.62 -3.95
N ASP A 121 -0.53 -12.61 -3.34
CA ASP A 121 -1.52 -11.54 -3.50
C ASP A 121 -1.17 -10.34 -2.60
N LYS A 122 -0.90 -10.59 -1.31
CA LYS A 122 -0.67 -9.54 -0.31
C LYS A 122 0.62 -8.75 -0.51
N LEU A 123 1.73 -9.43 -0.80
CA LEU A 123 3.03 -8.77 -0.87
C LEU A 123 3.08 -7.70 -1.98
N PRO A 124 2.66 -7.99 -3.22
CA PRO A 124 2.56 -6.96 -4.26
C PRO A 124 1.65 -5.77 -3.90
N ILE A 125 0.53 -6.01 -3.23
CA ILE A 125 -0.38 -4.95 -2.76
C ILE A 125 0.37 -4.04 -1.77
N MET A 126 1.08 -4.62 -0.81
CA MET A 126 1.85 -3.85 0.17
C MET A 126 2.99 -3.07 -0.47
N ILE A 127 3.71 -3.64 -1.45
CA ILE A 127 4.74 -2.93 -2.22
C ILE A 127 4.14 -1.73 -2.96
N ALA A 128 2.98 -1.92 -3.61
CA ALA A 128 2.29 -0.83 -4.30
C ALA A 128 1.89 0.29 -3.31
N TYR A 129 1.26 -0.03 -2.19
CA TYR A 129 0.88 0.97 -1.19
C TYR A 129 2.09 1.68 -0.57
N SER A 130 3.16 0.95 -0.26
CA SER A 130 4.43 1.51 0.23
C SER A 130 4.98 2.54 -0.74
N SER A 131 5.02 2.18 -2.01
CA SER A 131 5.63 2.99 -3.06
C SER A 131 4.78 4.21 -3.41
N LEU A 132 3.46 4.05 -3.39
CA LEU A 132 2.51 5.15 -3.56
C LEU A 132 2.65 6.17 -2.41
N PHE A 133 2.66 5.70 -1.17
CA PHE A 133 2.79 6.58 -0.01
C PHE A 133 4.16 7.25 0.04
N ALA A 134 5.25 6.53 -0.25
CA ALA A 134 6.57 7.11 -0.33
C ALA A 134 6.68 8.20 -1.43
N SER A 135 6.06 7.97 -2.59
CA SER A 135 6.00 8.96 -3.69
C SER A 135 5.24 10.22 -3.25
N PHE A 136 4.16 10.07 -2.49
CA PHE A 136 3.46 11.19 -1.87
C PHE A 136 4.36 11.98 -0.89
N ILE A 137 5.16 11.28 -0.07
CA ILE A 137 6.12 11.93 0.84
C ILE A 137 7.23 12.65 0.06
N MET A 138 7.71 12.09 -1.05
CA MET A 138 8.67 12.77 -1.94
C MET A 138 8.09 14.08 -2.47
N GLU A 139 6.83 14.07 -2.90
CA GLU A 139 6.13 15.25 -3.42
C GLU A 139 5.93 16.33 -2.35
N ARG A 140 5.53 15.95 -1.12
CA ARG A 140 5.06 16.89 -0.09
C ARG A 140 6.11 17.33 0.91
N VAL A 141 7.09 16.48 1.20
CA VAL A 141 8.04 16.68 2.30
C VAL A 141 9.45 16.83 1.76
N GLY A 142 9.83 15.98 0.81
CA GLY A 142 11.11 16.09 0.13
C GLY A 142 11.66 14.76 -0.35
N GLU A 143 12.51 14.84 -1.37
CA GLU A 143 13.02 13.70 -2.13
C GLU A 143 13.75 12.67 -1.24
N MET A 144 14.73 13.11 -0.44
CA MET A 144 15.53 12.21 0.40
C MET A 144 14.70 11.51 1.48
N ILE A 145 13.74 12.22 2.07
CA ILE A 145 12.84 11.67 3.09
C ILE A 145 11.94 10.62 2.44
N GLY A 146 11.34 10.95 1.30
CA GLY A 146 10.50 10.01 0.57
C GLY A 146 11.26 8.79 0.04
N LEU A 147 12.53 8.94 -0.39
CA LEU A 147 13.36 7.80 -0.82
C LEU A 147 13.73 6.88 0.34
N THR A 148 14.08 7.45 1.49
CA THR A 148 14.31 6.67 2.72
C THR A 148 13.04 5.94 3.14
N CYS A 149 11.89 6.63 3.06
CA CYS A 149 10.57 6.08 3.32
C CYS A 149 10.24 4.92 2.38
N LEU A 150 10.56 5.04 1.08
CA LEU A 150 10.36 4.00 0.07
C LEU A 150 11.05 2.69 0.46
N PHE A 151 12.35 2.73 0.75
CA PHE A 151 13.09 1.53 1.13
C PHE A 151 12.63 0.96 2.48
N THR A 152 12.42 1.84 3.46
CA THR A 152 11.99 1.42 4.81
C THR A 152 10.63 0.74 4.78
N LEU A 153 9.65 1.32 4.09
CA LEU A 153 8.30 0.77 4.02
C LEU A 153 8.24 -0.54 3.24
N ASN A 154 9.01 -0.66 2.15
CA ASN A 154 9.09 -1.93 1.41
C ASN A 154 9.77 -3.03 2.26
N LEU A 155 10.79 -2.69 3.05
CA LEU A 155 11.38 -3.64 4.00
C LEU A 155 10.36 -4.06 5.08
N VAL A 156 9.61 -3.10 5.64
CA VAL A 156 8.53 -3.36 6.60
C VAL A 156 7.44 -4.23 5.96
N ALA A 157 7.13 -4.04 4.68
CA ALA A 157 6.17 -4.88 3.97
C ALA A 157 6.66 -6.35 3.88
N LEU A 158 7.92 -6.56 3.50
CA LEU A 158 8.52 -7.90 3.44
C LEU A 158 8.53 -8.58 4.81
N VAL A 159 8.99 -7.86 5.85
CA VAL A 159 9.01 -8.37 7.23
C VAL A 159 7.60 -8.61 7.74
N GLY A 160 6.66 -7.71 7.47
CA GLY A 160 5.27 -7.83 7.90
C GLY A 160 4.60 -9.10 7.35
N VAL A 161 4.79 -9.38 6.07
CA VAL A 161 4.30 -10.60 5.43
C VAL A 161 4.96 -11.85 6.00
N ALA A 162 6.28 -11.82 6.24
CA ALA A 162 6.99 -12.94 6.86
C ALA A 162 6.51 -13.20 8.30
N CYS A 163 6.28 -12.13 9.08
CA CYS A 163 5.72 -12.20 10.43
C CYS A 163 4.29 -12.73 10.42
N GLU A 164 3.45 -12.28 9.49
CA GLU A 164 2.09 -12.82 9.33
C GLU A 164 2.14 -14.34 9.13
N ARG A 165 3.01 -14.82 8.24
CA ARG A 165 3.15 -16.25 7.95
C ARG A 165 3.71 -17.06 9.12
N ALA A 166 4.67 -16.50 9.86
CA ALA A 166 5.33 -17.16 10.99
C ALA A 166 4.44 -17.21 12.23
N PHE A 167 3.73 -16.11 12.51
CA PHE A 167 2.96 -15.95 13.73
C PHE A 167 1.46 -16.16 13.52
N ASN A 168 0.95 -16.32 12.30
CA ASN A 168 -0.48 -16.37 11.99
C ASN A 168 -1.21 -15.14 12.58
N ASP A 169 -0.69 -13.95 12.29
CA ASP A 169 -1.21 -12.67 12.82
C ASP A 169 -1.25 -11.61 11.72
N LEU A 170 -2.45 -11.21 11.31
CA LEU A 170 -2.67 -10.29 10.20
C LEU A 170 -2.50 -8.81 10.58
N ARG A 171 -2.39 -8.49 11.88
CA ARG A 171 -2.45 -7.10 12.37
C ARG A 171 -1.41 -6.19 11.73
N LEU A 172 -0.16 -6.66 11.59
CA LEU A 172 0.92 -5.90 10.97
C LEU A 172 0.58 -5.49 9.54
N CYS A 173 0.14 -6.45 8.73
CA CYS A 173 -0.25 -6.22 7.34
C CYS A 173 -1.49 -5.32 7.23
N MET A 174 -2.51 -5.54 8.07
CA MET A 174 -3.74 -4.74 8.08
C MET A 174 -3.47 -3.28 8.45
N MET A 175 -2.72 -3.04 9.53
CA MET A 175 -2.38 -1.69 9.96
C MET A 175 -1.50 -0.98 8.93
N PHE A 176 -0.57 -1.71 8.30
CA PHE A 176 0.26 -1.18 7.22
C PHE A 176 -0.59 -0.63 6.06
N GLN A 177 -1.62 -1.36 5.64
CA GLN A 177 -2.50 -0.95 4.55
C GLN A 177 -3.45 0.19 4.94
N LEU A 178 -3.79 0.31 6.23
CA LEU A 178 -4.65 1.39 6.74
C LEU A 178 -3.94 2.74 6.80
N ILE A 179 -2.64 2.76 7.09
CA ILE A 179 -1.87 3.99 7.29
C ILE A 179 -1.99 4.96 6.10
N PRO A 180 -1.74 4.57 4.83
CA PRO A 180 -1.89 5.48 3.70
C PRO A 180 -3.30 6.07 3.55
N GLY A 181 -4.34 5.29 3.89
CA GLY A 181 -5.74 5.73 3.81
C GLY A 181 -6.09 6.88 4.77
N ILE A 182 -5.32 7.06 5.86
CA ILE A 182 -5.51 8.15 6.82
C ILE A 182 -4.45 9.23 6.63
N ALA A 183 -3.20 8.82 6.43
CA ALA A 183 -2.06 9.72 6.34
C ALA A 183 -2.10 10.60 5.09
N ILE A 184 -2.48 10.05 3.92
CA ILE A 184 -2.53 10.84 2.68
C ILE A 184 -3.52 12.01 2.81
N PRO A 185 -4.81 11.82 3.20
CA PRO A 185 -5.73 12.93 3.41
C PRO A 185 -5.23 13.95 4.43
N ALA A 186 -4.79 13.50 5.61
CA ALA A 186 -4.31 14.39 6.66
C ALA A 186 -3.15 15.27 6.16
N MET A 187 -2.17 14.66 5.51
CA MET A 187 -1.02 15.37 4.98
C MET A 187 -1.35 16.21 3.73
N THR A 188 -2.34 15.85 2.92
CA THR A 188 -2.76 16.70 1.80
C THR A 188 -3.29 18.06 2.24
N PHE A 189 -3.90 18.13 3.43
CA PHE A 189 -4.34 19.40 4.04
C PHE A 189 -3.20 20.15 4.74
N MET A 190 -2.21 19.43 5.29
CA MET A 190 -1.12 20.04 6.06
C MET A 190 0.04 20.56 5.18
N PHE A 191 0.30 19.93 4.03
CA PHE A 191 1.47 20.22 3.19
C PHE A 191 1.07 20.74 1.81
N THR A 192 1.77 21.77 1.34
CA THR A 192 1.54 22.35 0.02
C THR A 192 1.98 21.39 -1.09
N PRO A 193 1.17 21.21 -2.15
CA PRO A 193 1.53 20.33 -3.25
C PRO A 193 2.62 20.93 -4.14
N LYS A 194 3.51 20.08 -4.65
CA LYS A 194 4.49 20.45 -5.69
C LYS A 194 3.86 20.53 -7.08
N TYR A 195 2.80 19.75 -7.33
CA TYR A 195 2.15 19.61 -8.64
C TYR A 195 0.68 20.07 -8.64
N THR A 196 0.18 20.47 -9.81
CA THR A 196 -1.15 21.09 -10.02
C THR A 196 -2.34 20.14 -9.78
N HIS A 197 -2.10 18.82 -9.77
CA HIS A 197 -3.14 17.79 -9.72
C HIS A 197 -3.24 17.07 -8.35
N SER A 198 -2.84 17.75 -7.29
CA SER A 198 -2.90 17.32 -5.88
C SER A 198 -4.19 16.61 -5.44
N ARG A 199 -5.35 17.00 -6.00
CA ARG A 199 -6.66 16.40 -5.70
C ARG A 199 -6.73 14.90 -5.99
N TYR A 200 -5.92 14.37 -6.91
CA TYR A 200 -5.94 12.93 -7.22
C TYR A 200 -5.42 12.07 -6.06
N TRP A 201 -4.66 12.62 -5.12
CA TRP A 201 -4.28 11.93 -3.89
C TRP A 201 -5.50 11.58 -3.02
N LEU A 202 -6.52 12.45 -3.00
CA LEU A 202 -7.78 12.16 -2.31
C LEU A 202 -8.57 11.07 -3.03
N CYS A 203 -8.64 11.12 -4.38
CA CYS A 203 -9.25 10.05 -5.17
C CYS A 203 -8.56 8.70 -4.92
N ALA A 204 -7.23 8.67 -4.91
CA ALA A 204 -6.45 7.47 -4.60
C ALA A 204 -6.77 6.93 -3.20
N THR A 205 -6.90 7.81 -2.20
CA THR A 205 -7.29 7.42 -0.84
C THR A 205 -8.68 6.78 -0.78
N VAL A 206 -9.66 7.35 -1.49
CA VAL A 206 -11.01 6.78 -1.58
C VAL A 206 -10.95 5.38 -2.17
N LEU A 207 -10.20 5.19 -3.26
CA LEU A 207 -10.06 3.87 -3.89
C LEU A 207 -9.38 2.84 -2.96
N ILE A 208 -8.31 3.22 -2.25
CA ILE A 208 -7.63 2.36 -1.27
C ILE A 208 -8.60 1.94 -0.16
N THR A 209 -9.32 2.91 0.40
CA THR A 209 -10.28 2.67 1.50
C THR A 209 -11.43 1.78 1.02
N CYS A 210 -11.99 2.07 -0.17
CA CYS A 210 -13.01 1.22 -0.78
C CYS A 210 -12.52 -0.22 -0.95
N LYS A 211 -11.32 -0.43 -1.50
CA LYS A 211 -10.74 -1.77 -1.68
C LYS A 211 -10.63 -2.50 -0.34
N MET A 212 -10.16 -1.84 0.72
CA MET A 212 -10.07 -2.45 2.05
C MET A 212 -11.44 -2.84 2.62
N THR A 213 -12.47 -1.99 2.44
CA THR A 213 -13.83 -2.31 2.90
C THR A 213 -14.51 -3.41 2.08
N CYS A 214 -14.18 -3.56 0.80
CA CYS A 214 -14.68 -4.65 -0.03
C CYS A 214 -14.02 -5.98 0.36
N ASN A 215 -12.70 -5.97 0.55
CA ASN A 215 -11.96 -7.17 0.94
C ASN A 215 -12.43 -7.73 2.30
N GLY A 216 -12.80 -6.84 3.24
CA GLY A 216 -13.39 -7.25 4.52
C GLY A 216 -14.80 -7.86 4.41
N ARG A 217 -15.56 -7.52 3.35
CA ARG A 217 -16.90 -8.06 3.09
C ARG A 217 -16.87 -9.41 2.39
N ASP A 218 -15.87 -9.64 1.53
CA ASP A 218 -15.72 -10.90 0.80
C ASP A 218 -15.38 -12.09 1.71
N VAL A 219 -14.79 -11.85 2.88
CA VAL A 219 -14.38 -12.89 3.86
C VAL A 219 -15.49 -13.19 4.91
N GLY A 220 -16.62 -12.48 4.85
CA GLY A 220 -17.58 -12.39 5.96
C GLY A 220 -18.95 -13.06 5.75
N GLN A 221 -19.22 -13.75 4.65
CA GLN A 221 -20.54 -14.37 4.46
C GLN A 221 -20.60 -15.80 5.05
N PRO A 222 -21.58 -16.11 5.93
CA PRO A 222 -21.96 -17.48 6.24
C PRO A 222 -22.56 -18.19 5.03
#